data_AF-A0A8V0XXX4-F1
#
_entry.id   AF-A0A8V0XXX4-F1
#
_cell.length_a   1.000
_cell.length_b   1.000
_cell.length_c   1.000
_cell.angle_alpha   90.00
_cell.angle_beta   90.00
_cell.angle_gamma   90.00
#
_symmetry.space_group_name_H-M   'P 1'
#
loop_
_entity.id
_entity.type
_entity.pdbx_description
1 polymer ?
#
loop_
_entity_poly.entity_id
_entity_poly.type
_entity_poly.pdbx_seq_one_letter_code
_entity_poly.pdbx_strand_id
1 'polypeptide(L)'
;MVVGKELGGFVCARCPLSCCWAPLKRAWPHPLTPTLQDFKMTGREFLELDSPQRTLYLERVKRMEIIHKLLNELPKSDQNLCNHGSYFLAGNASLCGLTANNFFRKILNIRKAAIISALPMAVIPFISTVAVYDAFLREPLFSGELDCQVCAVVRGGLIGAVVGSLYPIFMAVPVNGSLAARYSSSPLPGKENLLRFWLSVSQPVFRKMRFGVLIQVLTGVFLATKHHGIYVKVLEQMKPSRDPEELQA
;
A
#
# COMPACT_ATOMS: atom_id res chain seq x y z
N MET A 1 20.32 -39.15 19.27
CA MET A 1 20.95 -39.04 17.94
C MET A 1 19.81 -39.03 16.92
N VAL A 2 19.40 -37.87 16.39
CA VAL A 2 19.88 -37.27 15.11
C VAL A 2 19.59 -38.24 13.94
N VAL A 3 18.89 -37.93 12.84
CA VAL A 3 18.32 -36.72 12.19
C VAL A 3 17.52 -37.21 10.95
N GLY A 4 16.59 -36.39 10.44
CA GLY A 4 16.14 -36.40 9.03
C GLY A 4 14.61 -36.27 8.94
N LYS A 5 13.98 -35.11 8.76
CA LYS A 5 14.12 -34.00 7.78
C LYS A 5 13.68 -34.40 6.36
N GLU A 6 12.36 -34.42 6.14
CA GLU A 6 11.76 -34.23 4.81
C GLU A 6 11.03 -32.88 4.79
N LEU A 7 11.70 -31.90 4.18
CA LEU A 7 11.13 -30.69 3.63
C LEU A 7 10.71 -31.03 2.19
N GLY A 8 9.44 -30.88 1.83
CA GLY A 8 9.02 -31.12 0.45
C GLY A 8 7.61 -30.66 0.12
N GLY A 9 7.48 -29.46 -0.45
CA GLY A 9 6.44 -29.19 -1.44
C GLY A 9 5.23 -28.36 -1.01
N PHE A 10 5.41 -27.11 -0.62
CA PHE A 10 4.35 -26.11 -0.80
C PHE A 10 4.26 -25.78 -2.30
N VAL A 11 3.49 -26.58 -3.03
CA VAL A 11 3.07 -26.27 -4.40
C VAL A 11 2.14 -25.05 -4.30
N CYS A 12 2.66 -23.88 -4.68
CA CYS A 12 1.87 -22.67 -4.85
C CYS A 12 1.04 -22.80 -6.14
N ALA A 13 -0.01 -23.64 -6.10
CA ALA A 13 -0.94 -23.79 -7.19
C ALA A 13 -1.86 -22.55 -7.25
N ARG A 14 -1.67 -21.74 -8.29
CA ARG A 14 -2.39 -20.48 -8.64
C ARG A 14 -1.87 -19.22 -7.95
N CYS A 15 -0.78 -18.68 -8.49
CA CYS A 15 -0.49 -17.24 -8.38
C CYS A 15 -0.40 -16.63 -9.78
N PRO A 16 -1.52 -16.36 -10.48
CA PRO A 16 -1.47 -15.49 -11.65
C PRO A 16 -1.17 -14.06 -11.17
N LEU A 17 -0.24 -13.38 -11.84
CA LEU A 17 0.11 -11.97 -11.60
C LEU A 17 -1.11 -11.01 -11.57
N SER A 18 -2.27 -11.44 -12.07
CA SER A 18 -3.56 -10.76 -11.97
C SER A 18 -4.07 -10.59 -10.54
N CYS A 19 -3.68 -11.44 -9.57
CA CYS A 19 -4.09 -11.32 -8.17
C CYS A 19 -3.38 -10.18 -7.43
N CYS A 20 -2.26 -9.67 -7.95
CA CYS A 20 -1.59 -8.49 -7.38
C CYS A 20 -2.32 -7.17 -7.69
N TRP A 21 -3.22 -7.16 -8.68
CA TRP A 21 -3.94 -5.95 -9.14
C TRP A 21 -5.47 -6.04 -8.99
N ALA A 22 -6.01 -7.19 -8.59
CA ALA A 22 -7.45 -7.39 -8.41
C ALA A 22 -8.16 -6.39 -7.46
N PRO A 23 -7.53 -5.77 -6.43
CA PRO A 23 -8.26 -4.84 -5.57
C PRO A 23 -8.40 -3.43 -6.18
N LEU A 24 -7.63 -3.07 -7.22
CA LEU A 24 -7.71 -1.73 -7.83
C LEU A 24 -8.97 -1.55 -8.70
N LYS A 25 -9.54 -2.63 -9.24
CA LYS A 25 -10.81 -2.59 -9.99
C LYS A 25 -12.04 -2.37 -9.11
N ARG A 26 -11.94 -2.55 -7.80
CA ARG A 26 -13.07 -2.39 -6.86
C ARG A 26 -13.19 -0.97 -6.28
N ALA A 27 -12.21 -0.10 -6.50
CA ALA A 27 -12.10 1.19 -5.80
C ALA A 27 -12.49 2.43 -6.63
N TRP A 28 -12.91 2.29 -7.89
CA TRP A 28 -13.26 3.46 -8.73
C TRP A 28 -14.42 3.17 -9.69
N PRO A 29 -15.67 3.55 -9.36
CA PRO A 29 -16.74 3.60 -10.35
C PRO A 29 -16.54 4.84 -11.23
N HIS A 30 -16.57 4.65 -12.55
CA HIS A 30 -16.71 5.74 -13.51
C HIS A 30 -18.08 6.43 -13.32
N PRO A 31 -18.20 7.75 -13.58
CA PRO A 31 -19.45 8.47 -13.41
C PRO A 31 -20.39 8.16 -14.58
N LEU A 32 -21.38 7.30 -14.35
CA LEU A 32 -22.59 7.22 -15.15
C LEU A 32 -23.74 7.69 -14.26
N THR A 33 -24.33 8.84 -14.61
CA THR A 33 -25.53 9.40 -13.99
C THR A 33 -26.73 8.47 -14.20
N PRO A 34 -27.31 7.83 -13.18
CA PRO A 34 -28.50 6.99 -13.34
C PRO A 34 -29.79 7.80 -13.11
N THR A 35 -30.85 7.46 -13.84
CA THR A 35 -32.17 8.09 -13.70
C THR A 35 -33.02 7.40 -12.64
N LEU A 36 -34.06 8.09 -12.13
CA LEU A 36 -34.80 7.74 -10.91
C LEU A 36 -35.60 6.42 -10.99
N GLN A 37 -35.82 5.87 -12.18
CA GLN A 37 -36.46 4.56 -12.37
C GLN A 37 -35.50 3.38 -12.18
N ASP A 38 -34.19 3.55 -12.43
CA ASP A 38 -33.18 2.51 -12.19
C ASP A 38 -33.00 2.24 -10.68
N PHE A 39 -33.16 3.24 -9.82
CA PHE A 39 -33.04 3.08 -8.36
C PHE A 39 -34.06 2.10 -7.77
N LYS A 40 -35.24 1.95 -8.39
CA LYS A 40 -36.33 1.13 -7.82
C LYS A 40 -36.22 -0.35 -8.19
N MET A 41 -35.66 -0.69 -9.36
CA MET A 41 -35.40 -2.08 -9.75
C MET A 41 -34.06 -2.60 -9.20
N THR A 42 -33.03 -1.75 -9.15
CA THR A 42 -31.71 -2.14 -8.59
C THR A 42 -31.77 -2.33 -7.07
N GLY A 43 -32.71 -1.67 -6.39
CA GLY A 43 -32.89 -1.79 -4.93
C GLY A 43 -33.41 -3.15 -4.45
N ARG A 44 -34.10 -3.94 -5.31
CA ARG A 44 -34.54 -5.30 -4.95
C ARG A 44 -33.46 -6.35 -5.23
N GLU A 45 -32.71 -6.22 -6.32
CA GLU A 45 -31.65 -7.18 -6.63
C GLU A 45 -30.40 -7.06 -5.72
N PHE A 46 -30.14 -5.87 -5.16
CA PHE A 46 -29.06 -5.69 -4.19
C PHE A 46 -29.37 -6.29 -2.81
N LEU A 47 -30.65 -6.52 -2.48
CA LEU A 47 -31.09 -7.07 -1.19
C LEU A 47 -31.13 -8.61 -1.17
N GLU A 48 -31.21 -9.28 -2.34
CA GLU A 48 -31.25 -10.75 -2.41
C GLU A 48 -29.89 -11.43 -2.66
N LEU A 49 -28.85 -10.67 -3.04
CA LEU A 49 -27.48 -11.20 -3.16
C LEU A 49 -26.67 -11.16 -1.83
N ASP A 50 -27.35 -11.03 -0.69
CA ASP A 50 -26.76 -10.53 0.57
C ASP A 50 -26.69 -11.56 1.74
N SER A 51 -26.91 -12.86 1.49
CA SER A 51 -26.70 -13.90 2.52
C SER A 51 -25.29 -14.52 2.54
N PRO A 52 -24.64 -14.84 1.40
CA PRO A 52 -23.33 -15.49 1.41
C PRO A 52 -22.19 -14.47 1.64
N GLN A 53 -22.27 -13.30 1.00
CA GLN A 53 -21.31 -12.20 1.15
C GLN A 53 -21.26 -11.68 2.60
N ARG A 54 -22.44 -11.50 3.22
CA ARG A 54 -22.57 -11.05 4.60
C ARG A 54 -21.99 -12.05 5.60
N THR A 55 -22.22 -13.35 5.38
CA THR A 55 -21.62 -14.41 6.21
C THR A 55 -20.09 -14.40 6.10
N LEU A 56 -19.54 -14.31 4.89
CA LEU A 56 -18.09 -14.21 4.66
C LEU A 56 -17.47 -12.93 5.24
N TYR A 57 -18.21 -11.82 5.22
CA TYR A 57 -17.78 -10.58 5.87
C TYR A 57 -17.76 -10.73 7.39
N LEU A 58 -18.82 -11.29 7.98
CA LEU A 58 -18.92 -11.51 9.42
C LEU A 58 -17.82 -12.46 9.93
N GLU A 59 -17.52 -13.52 9.17
CA GLU A 59 -16.40 -14.42 9.48
C GLU A 59 -15.04 -13.71 9.42
N ARG A 60 -14.83 -12.83 8.43
CA ARG A 60 -13.61 -12.01 8.35
C ARG A 60 -13.47 -11.08 9.55
N VAL A 61 -14.54 -10.37 9.92
CA VAL A 61 -14.54 -9.48 11.09
C VAL A 61 -14.25 -10.26 12.37
N LYS A 62 -14.91 -11.40 12.59
CA LYS A 62 -14.66 -12.28 13.75
C LYS A 62 -13.21 -12.77 13.79
N ARG A 63 -12.65 -13.20 12.66
CA ARG A 63 -11.25 -13.63 12.57
C ARG A 63 -10.31 -12.49 12.94
N MET A 64 -10.52 -11.31 12.39
CA MET A 64 -9.70 -10.13 12.68
C MET A 64 -9.73 -9.78 14.18
N GLU A 65 -10.90 -9.90 14.82
CA GLU A 65 -11.03 -9.68 16.27
C GLU A 65 -10.22 -10.68 17.08
N ILE A 66 -10.29 -11.98 16.74
CA ILE A 66 -9.53 -13.03 17.43
C ILE A 66 -8.03 -12.81 17.26
N ILE A 67 -7.58 -12.54 16.03
CA ILE A 67 -6.18 -12.24 15.75
C ILE A 67 -5.72 -11.00 16.52
N HIS A 68 -6.57 -9.97 16.62
CA HIS A 68 -6.23 -8.78 17.40
C HIS A 68 -6.02 -9.09 18.88
N LYS A 69 -6.83 -9.99 19.47
CA LYS A 69 -6.64 -10.45 20.86
C LYS A 69 -5.32 -11.20 21.02
N LEU A 70 -5.02 -12.15 20.14
CA LEU A 70 -3.75 -12.90 20.14
C LEU A 70 -2.53 -11.99 19.91
N LEU A 71 -2.68 -10.97 19.04
CA LEU A 71 -1.63 -9.98 18.82
C LEU A 71 -1.32 -9.18 20.10
N ASN A 72 -2.32 -8.89 20.93
CA ASN A 72 -2.12 -8.21 22.21
C ASN A 72 -1.40 -9.06 23.26
N GLU A 73 -1.35 -10.38 23.09
CA GLU A 73 -0.59 -11.31 23.94
C GLU A 73 0.87 -11.47 23.50
N LEU A 74 1.20 -11.13 22.26
CA LEU A 74 2.58 -11.14 21.74
C LEU A 74 3.46 -10.06 22.41
N PRO A 75 4.79 -10.19 22.35
CA PRO A 75 5.69 -9.17 22.90
C PRO A 75 5.46 -7.77 22.30
N LYS A 76 5.65 -6.73 23.11
CA LYS A 76 5.41 -5.32 22.72
C LYS A 76 6.17 -4.89 21.46
N SER A 77 7.31 -5.50 21.16
CA SER A 77 8.07 -5.26 19.92
C SER A 77 7.27 -5.61 18.67
N ASP A 78 6.58 -6.75 18.70
CA ASP A 78 5.83 -7.28 17.57
C ASP A 78 4.52 -6.51 17.40
N GLN A 79 3.86 -6.16 18.51
CA GLN A 79 2.71 -5.26 18.53
C GLN A 79 3.05 -3.90 17.92
N ASN A 80 4.16 -3.29 18.35
CA ASN A 80 4.56 -1.97 17.89
C ASN A 80 4.88 -1.98 16.39
N LEU A 81 5.58 -3.00 15.91
CA LEU A 81 5.90 -3.15 14.50
C LEU A 81 4.66 -3.41 13.63
N CYS A 82 3.69 -4.17 14.15
CA CYS A 82 2.44 -4.42 13.47
C CYS A 82 1.55 -3.16 13.38
N ASN A 83 1.49 -2.37 14.46
CA ASN A 83 0.62 -1.20 14.54
C ASN A 83 1.21 0.05 13.90
N HIS A 84 2.53 0.24 13.97
CA HIS A 84 3.20 1.46 13.49
C HIS A 84 4.06 1.25 12.24
N GLY A 85 4.16 0.02 11.75
CA GLY A 85 4.94 -0.32 10.56
C GLY A 85 4.55 0.49 9.33
N SER A 86 3.25 0.60 9.05
CA SER A 86 2.74 1.36 7.90
C SER A 86 3.11 2.84 7.99
N TYR A 87 3.12 3.43 9.18
CA TYR A 87 3.56 4.81 9.40
C TYR A 87 5.04 5.02 9.12
N PHE A 88 5.90 4.03 9.42
CA PHE A 88 7.32 4.12 9.08
C PHE A 88 7.54 4.17 7.56
N LEU A 89 6.87 3.27 6.83
CA LEU A 89 6.92 3.27 5.37
C LEU A 89 6.35 4.58 4.78
N ALA A 90 5.25 5.08 5.34
CA ALA A 90 4.61 6.32 4.94
C ALA A 90 5.46 7.57 5.24
N GLY A 91 6.16 7.60 6.38
CA GLY A 91 7.09 8.68 6.71
C GLY A 91 8.23 8.79 5.69
N ASN A 92 8.77 7.65 5.26
CA ASN A 92 9.75 7.62 4.17
C ASN A 92 9.15 8.09 2.84
N ALA A 93 7.88 7.78 2.56
CA ALA A 93 7.18 8.26 1.38
C ALA A 93 7.01 9.79 1.38
N SER A 94 6.68 10.39 2.54
CA SER A 94 6.65 11.85 2.70
C SER A 94 8.00 12.48 2.44
N LEU A 95 9.08 11.90 3.00
CA LEU A 95 10.43 12.39 2.77
C LEU A 95 10.83 12.28 1.29
N CYS A 96 10.41 11.20 0.63
CA CYS A 96 10.59 11.00 -0.80
C CYS A 96 9.89 12.11 -1.61
N GLY A 97 8.63 12.41 -1.31
CA GLY A 97 7.87 13.49 -1.94
C GLY A 97 8.47 14.88 -1.71
N LEU A 98 8.89 15.19 -0.49
CA LEU A 98 9.58 16.44 -0.16
C LEU A 98 10.91 16.58 -0.90
N THR A 99 11.69 15.52 -0.97
CA THR A 99 12.99 15.51 -1.65
C THR A 99 12.82 15.69 -3.16
N ALA A 100 11.86 14.97 -3.77
CA ALA A 100 11.51 15.13 -5.17
C ALA A 100 11.05 16.58 -5.46
N ASN A 101 10.17 17.12 -4.62
CA ASN A 101 9.69 18.50 -4.72
C ASN A 101 10.88 19.49 -4.69
N ASN A 102 11.80 19.35 -3.74
CA ASN A 102 12.97 20.21 -3.65
C ASN A 102 13.87 20.13 -4.89
N PHE A 103 14.06 18.95 -5.47
CA PHE A 103 14.82 18.82 -6.71
C PHE A 103 14.15 19.53 -7.89
N PHE A 104 12.85 19.33 -8.10
CA PHE A 104 12.12 20.01 -9.18
C PHE A 104 12.10 21.53 -8.98
N ARG A 105 11.90 22.02 -7.74
CA ARG A 105 11.99 23.45 -7.43
C ARG A 105 13.34 24.04 -7.77
N LYS A 106 14.44 23.32 -7.47
CA LYS A 106 15.80 23.76 -7.79
C LYS A 106 16.04 23.81 -9.30
N ILE A 107 15.54 22.82 -10.05
CA ILE A 107 15.70 22.78 -11.52
C ILE A 107 14.88 23.88 -12.20
N LEU A 108 13.66 24.15 -11.72
CA LEU A 108 12.73 25.15 -12.29
C LEU A 108 12.86 26.55 -11.65
N ASN A 109 13.90 26.78 -10.84
CA ASN A 109 14.19 28.05 -10.15
C ASN A 109 13.01 28.61 -9.32
N ILE A 110 12.21 27.74 -8.70
CA ILE A 110 11.01 28.13 -7.93
C ILE A 110 11.40 28.52 -6.50
N ARG A 111 11.42 29.83 -6.20
CA ARG A 111 11.70 30.34 -4.84
C ARG A 111 10.45 30.58 -3.98
N LYS A 112 9.29 30.85 -4.59
CA LYS A 112 8.03 31.16 -3.89
C LYS A 112 7.25 29.90 -3.51
N ALA A 113 6.31 30.01 -2.56
CA ALA A 113 5.39 28.93 -2.17
C ALA A 113 6.07 27.63 -1.69
N ALA A 114 7.20 27.72 -0.97
CA ALA A 114 7.93 26.56 -0.45
C ALA A 114 7.04 25.67 0.43
N ILE A 115 6.46 26.26 1.47
CA ILE A 115 5.60 25.56 2.44
C ILE A 115 4.33 25.02 1.76
N ILE A 116 3.69 25.84 0.92
CA ILE A 116 2.45 25.47 0.20
C ILE A 116 2.69 24.27 -0.72
N SER A 117 3.85 24.18 -1.36
CA SER A 117 4.20 23.00 -2.18
C SER A 117 4.65 21.81 -1.34
N ALA A 118 5.30 22.04 -0.20
CA ALA A 118 5.85 20.98 0.64
C ALA A 118 4.75 20.22 1.39
N LEU A 119 3.71 20.91 1.88
CA LEU A 119 2.62 20.32 2.64
C LEU A 119 1.89 19.19 1.89
N PRO A 120 1.33 19.39 0.68
CA PRO A 120 0.68 18.30 -0.06
C PRO A 120 1.68 17.20 -0.45
N MET A 121 2.94 17.56 -0.72
CA MET A 121 4.00 16.61 -1.06
C MET A 121 4.47 15.75 0.12
N ALA A 122 4.16 16.14 1.35
CA ALA A 122 4.38 15.33 2.54
C ALA A 122 3.13 14.53 2.92
N VAL A 123 1.98 15.21 3.02
CA VAL A 123 0.74 14.66 3.58
C VAL A 123 0.10 13.64 2.63
N ILE A 124 0.03 13.94 1.33
CA ILE A 124 -0.65 13.06 0.38
C ILE A 124 0.11 11.74 0.21
N PRO A 125 1.44 11.72 0.02
CA PRO A 125 2.23 10.48 0.01
C PRO A 125 2.16 9.72 1.34
N PHE A 126 2.06 10.42 2.48
CA PHE A 126 1.89 9.77 3.78
C PHE A 126 0.60 8.95 3.83
N ILE A 127 -0.54 9.64 3.67
CA ILE A 127 -1.86 9.04 3.84
C ILE A 127 -2.09 7.95 2.79
N SER A 128 -1.71 8.21 1.53
CA SER A 128 -1.84 7.21 0.47
C SER A 128 -1.01 5.97 0.74
N THR A 129 0.21 6.10 1.27
CA THR A 129 1.04 4.94 1.60
C THR A 129 0.45 4.12 2.75
N VAL A 130 -0.04 4.78 3.81
CA VAL A 130 -0.74 4.08 4.92
C VAL A 130 -1.95 3.32 4.38
N ALA A 131 -2.84 4.02 3.68
CA ALA A 131 -4.08 3.45 3.17
C ALA A 131 -3.83 2.27 2.22
N VAL A 132 -2.89 2.40 1.29
CA VAL A 132 -2.57 1.31 0.35
C VAL A 132 -1.87 0.16 1.04
N TYR A 133 -0.94 0.42 1.96
CA TYR A 133 -0.26 -0.64 2.68
C TYR A 133 -1.25 -1.45 3.54
N ASP A 134 -2.14 -0.77 4.26
CA ASP A 134 -3.12 -1.45 5.10
C ASP A 134 -4.13 -2.24 4.26
N ALA A 135 -4.70 -1.65 3.21
CA ALA A 135 -5.72 -2.31 2.39
C ALA A 135 -5.19 -3.46 1.50
N PHE A 136 -3.94 -3.38 1.02
CA PHE A 136 -3.41 -4.37 0.06
C PHE A 136 -2.46 -5.41 0.66
N LEU A 137 -1.99 -5.17 1.89
CA LEU A 137 -1.08 -6.06 2.59
C LEU A 137 -1.60 -6.44 3.96
N ARG A 138 -1.84 -5.47 4.85
CA ARG A 138 -2.16 -5.76 6.26
C ARG A 138 -3.51 -6.46 6.43
N GLU A 139 -4.58 -5.88 5.90
CA GLU A 139 -5.92 -6.46 5.95
C GLU A 139 -6.00 -7.85 5.31
N PRO A 140 -5.54 -8.07 4.06
CA PRO A 140 -5.61 -9.40 3.45
C PRO A 140 -4.71 -10.44 4.13
N LEU A 141 -3.61 -10.01 4.76
CA LEU A 141 -2.77 -10.90 5.56
C LEU A 141 -3.53 -11.40 6.80
N PHE A 142 -4.12 -10.48 7.59
CA PHE A 142 -4.84 -10.87 8.80
C PHE A 142 -6.22 -11.49 8.52
N SER A 143 -6.87 -11.18 7.41
CA SER A 143 -8.11 -11.86 7.03
C SER A 143 -7.88 -13.31 6.56
N GLY A 144 -6.63 -13.72 6.33
CA GLY A 144 -6.25 -15.03 5.80
C GLY A 144 -6.46 -15.16 4.29
N GLU A 145 -6.55 -14.05 3.57
CA GLU A 145 -6.57 -14.03 2.11
C GLU A 145 -5.14 -14.06 1.51
N LEU A 146 -4.12 -13.80 2.32
CA LEU A 146 -2.72 -13.69 1.91
C LEU A 146 -1.78 -14.48 2.84
N ASP A 147 -1.80 -15.81 2.73
CA ASP A 147 -0.98 -16.68 3.60
C ASP A 147 0.44 -16.95 3.07
N CYS A 148 0.72 -16.58 1.81
CA CYS A 148 2.01 -16.82 1.17
C CYS A 148 3.05 -15.75 1.51
N GLN A 149 4.19 -16.16 2.08
CA GLN A 149 5.32 -15.28 2.42
C GLN A 149 5.84 -14.50 1.21
N VAL A 150 6.07 -15.19 0.08
CA VAL A 150 6.59 -14.54 -1.14
C VAL A 150 5.61 -13.50 -1.67
N CYS A 151 4.30 -13.79 -1.63
CA CYS A 151 3.28 -12.83 -2.06
C CYS A 151 3.27 -11.58 -1.17
N ALA A 152 3.34 -11.75 0.15
CA ALA A 152 3.42 -10.63 1.08
C ALA A 152 4.67 -9.78 0.83
N VAL A 153 5.83 -10.41 0.69
CA VAL A 153 7.11 -9.73 0.44
C VAL A 153 7.11 -8.96 -0.87
N VAL A 154 6.65 -9.58 -1.96
CA VAL A 154 6.57 -8.93 -3.27
C VAL A 154 5.58 -7.76 -3.25
N ARG A 155 4.41 -7.93 -2.61
CA ARG A 155 3.44 -6.83 -2.44
C ARG A 155 4.03 -5.68 -1.63
N GLY A 156 4.70 -5.96 -0.52
CA GLY A 156 5.34 -4.94 0.32
C GLY A 156 6.41 -4.15 -0.44
N GLY A 157 7.29 -4.85 -1.16
CA GLY A 157 8.30 -4.22 -2.00
C GLY A 157 7.68 -3.37 -3.12
N LEU A 158 6.61 -3.85 -3.76
CA LEU A 158 5.90 -3.12 -4.82
C LEU A 158 5.19 -1.88 -4.28
N ILE A 159 4.52 -1.96 -3.13
CA ILE A 159 3.90 -0.81 -2.45
C ILE A 159 4.98 0.23 -2.14
N GLY A 160 6.11 -0.20 -1.58
CA GLY A 160 7.25 0.67 -1.34
C GLY A 160 7.74 1.36 -2.62
N ALA A 161 8.02 0.59 -3.68
CA ALA A 161 8.47 1.13 -4.96
C ALA A 161 7.48 2.11 -5.57
N VAL A 162 6.23 1.68 -5.75
CA VAL A 162 5.25 2.43 -6.55
C VAL A 162 4.63 3.54 -5.72
N VAL A 163 4.00 3.21 -4.61
CA VAL A 163 3.25 4.18 -3.80
C VAL A 163 4.18 5.01 -2.94
N GLY A 164 5.16 4.36 -2.32
CA GLY A 164 6.10 5.01 -1.43
C GLY A 164 7.18 5.84 -2.13
N SER A 165 7.39 5.68 -3.45
CA SER A 165 8.46 6.41 -4.14
C SER A 165 8.14 6.92 -5.54
N LEU A 166 7.69 6.09 -6.47
CA LEU A 166 7.41 6.56 -7.84
C LEU A 166 6.24 7.54 -7.89
N TYR A 167 5.15 7.23 -7.20
CA TYR A 167 3.97 8.09 -7.09
C TYR A 167 4.31 9.51 -6.61
N PRO A 168 5.00 9.73 -5.48
CA PRO A 168 5.38 11.07 -5.06
C PRO A 168 6.34 11.77 -6.03
N ILE A 169 7.26 11.05 -6.69
CA ILE A 169 8.16 11.64 -7.70
C ILE A 169 7.35 12.15 -8.90
N PHE A 170 6.40 11.35 -9.41
CA PHE A 170 5.53 11.76 -10.51
C PHE A 170 4.61 12.91 -10.12
N MET A 171 4.07 12.90 -8.89
CA MET A 171 3.22 13.96 -8.37
C MET A 171 3.95 15.31 -8.28
N ALA A 172 5.27 15.30 -8.03
CA ALA A 172 6.07 16.53 -7.98
C ALA A 172 6.14 17.25 -9.34
N VAL A 173 5.99 16.55 -10.47
CA VAL A 173 6.06 17.12 -11.82
C VAL A 173 4.96 18.16 -12.07
N PRO A 174 3.65 17.83 -12.01
CA PRO A 174 2.58 18.80 -12.23
C PRO A 174 2.55 19.89 -11.16
N VAL A 175 2.86 19.56 -9.89
CA VAL A 175 2.92 20.55 -8.81
C VAL A 175 3.95 21.63 -9.13
N ASN A 176 5.18 21.24 -9.47
CA ASN A 176 6.24 22.19 -9.77
C ASN A 176 6.06 22.86 -11.14
N GLY A 177 5.49 22.19 -12.13
CA GLY A 177 5.13 22.81 -13.41
C GLY A 177 4.09 23.91 -13.26
N SER A 178 3.04 23.68 -12.46
CA SER A 178 2.02 24.69 -12.19
C SER A 178 2.59 25.90 -11.46
N LEU A 179 3.51 25.68 -10.51
CA LEU A 179 4.19 26.76 -9.79
C LEU A 179 5.14 27.55 -10.71
N ALA A 180 5.86 26.86 -11.59
CA ALA A 180 6.74 27.52 -12.57
C ALA A 180 5.94 28.39 -13.54
N ALA A 181 4.80 27.91 -14.01
CA ALA A 181 3.88 28.67 -14.86
C ALA A 181 3.30 29.89 -14.11
N ARG A 182 2.83 29.68 -12.87
CA ARG A 182 2.19 30.73 -12.06
C ARG A 182 3.13 31.87 -11.67
N TYR A 183 4.40 31.55 -11.41
CA TYR A 183 5.39 32.54 -10.97
C TYR A 183 6.37 32.96 -12.07
N SER A 184 6.16 32.50 -13.30
CA SER A 184 7.05 32.73 -14.45
C SER A 184 8.53 32.51 -14.11
N SER A 185 8.82 31.46 -13.31
CA SER A 185 10.16 31.25 -12.74
C SER A 185 11.14 30.62 -13.74
N SER A 186 10.62 30.00 -14.80
CA SER A 186 11.39 29.37 -15.86
C SER A 186 10.59 29.38 -17.16
N PRO A 187 11.22 29.57 -18.34
CA PRO A 187 10.54 29.47 -19.62
C PRO A 187 10.04 28.05 -19.84
N LEU A 188 8.72 27.87 -19.87
CA LEU A 188 8.10 26.58 -20.17
C LEU A 188 7.99 26.41 -21.70
N PRO A 189 8.17 25.18 -22.22
CA PRO A 189 8.11 24.90 -23.65
C PRO A 189 6.68 25.05 -24.20
N GLY A 190 6.58 25.33 -25.50
CA GLY A 190 5.33 25.19 -26.25
C GLY A 190 4.85 23.74 -26.34
N LYS A 191 3.62 23.54 -26.84
CA LYS A 191 2.93 22.24 -26.91
C LYS A 191 3.74 21.17 -27.67
N GLU A 192 4.48 21.58 -28.70
CA GLU A 192 5.28 20.69 -29.56
C GLU A 192 6.47 20.01 -28.84
N ASN A 193 7.01 20.62 -27.78
CA ASN A 193 8.22 20.14 -27.09
C ASN A 193 7.99 19.79 -25.60
N LEU A 194 6.73 19.77 -25.17
CA LEU A 194 6.37 19.61 -23.76
C LEU A 194 6.87 18.30 -23.15
N LEU A 195 6.67 17.17 -23.84
CA LEU A 195 7.09 15.85 -23.34
C LEU A 195 8.61 15.76 -23.21
N ARG A 196 9.35 16.22 -24.23
CA ARG A 196 10.81 16.18 -24.25
C ARG A 196 11.41 17.02 -23.12
N PHE A 197 10.84 18.20 -22.87
CA PHE A 197 11.22 19.04 -21.75
C PHE A 197 11.01 18.33 -20.40
N TRP A 198 9.81 17.77 -20.15
CA TRP A 198 9.53 17.10 -18.88
C TRP A 198 10.39 15.86 -18.66
N LEU A 199 10.70 15.10 -19.71
CA LEU A 199 11.65 13.99 -19.65
C LEU A 199 13.05 14.49 -19.28
N SER A 200 13.54 15.55 -19.93
CA SER A 200 14.84 16.16 -19.63
C SER A 200 14.93 16.71 -18.21
N VAL A 201 13.87 17.35 -17.72
CA VAL A 201 13.79 17.90 -16.36
C VAL A 201 13.72 16.79 -15.31
N SER A 202 13.00 15.71 -15.60
CA SER A 202 12.79 14.60 -14.65
C SER A 202 13.98 13.64 -14.58
N GLN A 203 14.71 13.43 -15.67
CA GLN A 203 15.87 12.52 -15.73
C GLN A 203 16.88 12.71 -14.59
N PRO A 204 17.39 13.93 -14.27
CA PRO A 204 18.31 14.12 -13.15
C PRO A 204 17.67 13.86 -11.79
N VAL A 205 16.35 14.07 -11.65
CA VAL A 205 15.60 13.78 -10.41
C VAL A 205 15.54 12.28 -10.19
N PHE A 206 15.08 11.50 -11.18
CA PHE A 206 15.05 10.05 -11.11
C PHE A 206 16.45 9.45 -10.86
N ARG A 207 17.49 10.01 -11.48
CA ARG A 207 18.88 9.57 -11.24
C ARG A 207 19.32 9.74 -9.80
N LYS A 208 18.94 10.84 -9.13
CA LYS A 208 19.25 11.09 -7.71
C LYS A 208 18.36 10.26 -6.78
N MET A 209 17.10 10.11 -7.14
CA MET A 209 16.11 9.40 -6.33
C MET A 209 16.23 7.86 -6.41
N ARG A 210 17.03 7.30 -7.32
CA ARG A 210 17.22 5.84 -7.46
C ARG A 210 17.55 5.13 -6.13
N PHE A 211 18.36 5.79 -5.28
CA PHE A 211 18.72 5.25 -3.96
C PHE A 211 17.54 5.32 -2.99
N GLY A 212 16.75 6.40 -3.03
CA GLY A 212 15.51 6.51 -2.26
C GLY A 212 14.48 5.44 -2.66
N VAL A 213 14.33 5.17 -3.96
CA VAL A 213 13.47 4.07 -4.46
C VAL A 213 13.96 2.72 -3.93
N LEU A 214 15.26 2.45 -3.99
CA LEU A 214 15.83 1.21 -3.47
C LEU A 214 15.59 1.06 -1.96
N ILE A 215 15.82 2.11 -1.17
CA ILE A 215 15.54 2.11 0.27
C ILE A 215 14.07 1.81 0.54
N GLN A 216 13.16 2.38 -0.26
CA GLN A 216 11.72 2.17 -0.08
C GLN A 216 11.28 0.75 -0.44
N VAL A 217 11.87 0.15 -1.48
CA VAL A 217 11.69 -1.27 -1.81
C VAL A 217 12.14 -2.14 -0.64
N LEU A 218 13.37 -1.92 -0.14
CA LEU A 218 13.92 -2.71 0.96
C LEU A 218 13.10 -2.56 2.25
N THR A 219 12.63 -1.34 2.54
CA THR A 219 11.77 -1.07 3.69
C THR A 219 10.43 -1.80 3.57
N GLY A 220 9.81 -1.75 2.38
CA GLY A 220 8.56 -2.47 2.10
C GLY A 220 8.72 -3.99 2.21
N VAL A 221 9.81 -4.54 1.66
CA VAL A 221 10.16 -5.96 1.77
C VAL A 221 10.38 -6.37 3.22
N PHE A 222 11.18 -5.59 3.96
CA PHE A 222 11.49 -5.84 5.36
C PHE A 222 10.22 -5.85 6.21
N LEU A 223 9.38 -4.83 6.06
CA LEU A 223 8.17 -4.69 6.84
C LEU A 223 7.16 -5.81 6.53
N ALA A 224 6.97 -6.14 5.25
CA ALA A 224 6.11 -7.23 4.85
C ALA A 224 6.59 -8.59 5.36
N THR A 225 7.90 -8.84 5.35
CA THR A 225 8.50 -10.05 5.92
C THR A 225 8.18 -10.15 7.42
N LYS A 226 8.31 -9.04 8.14
CA LYS A 226 8.02 -8.98 9.57
C LYS A 226 6.53 -9.15 9.88
N HIS A 227 5.65 -8.51 9.11
CA HIS A 227 4.21 -8.67 9.26
C HIS A 227 3.77 -10.11 8.99
N HIS A 228 4.29 -10.75 7.94
CA HIS A 228 4.02 -12.17 7.68
C HIS A 228 4.53 -13.07 8.80
N GLY A 229 5.74 -12.81 9.33
CA GLY A 229 6.26 -13.55 10.48
C GLY A 229 5.41 -13.42 11.75
N ILE A 230 4.90 -12.21 12.04
CA ILE A 230 3.97 -11.99 13.16
C ILE A 230 2.66 -12.72 12.92
N TYR A 231 2.13 -12.68 11.70
CA TYR A 231 0.92 -13.41 11.32
C TYR A 231 1.05 -14.91 11.56
N VAL A 232 2.18 -15.52 11.17
CA VAL A 232 2.45 -16.95 11.42
C VAL A 232 2.45 -17.26 12.91
N LYS A 233 3.09 -16.43 13.75
CA LYS A 233 3.05 -16.62 15.22
C LYS A 233 1.63 -16.57 15.78
N VAL A 234 0.81 -15.64 15.30
CA VAL A 234 -0.61 -15.55 15.71
C VAL A 234 -1.37 -16.81 15.28
N LEU A 235 -1.12 -17.33 14.07
CA LEU A 235 -1.73 -18.58 13.62
C LEU A 235 -1.29 -19.78 14.48
N GLU A 236 -0.03 -19.83 14.91
CA GLU A 236 0.47 -20.87 15.80
C GLU A 236 -0.21 -20.83 17.17
N GLN A 237 -0.51 -19.65 17.72
CA GLN A 237 -1.30 -19.51 18.96
C GLN A 237 -2.80 -19.79 18.76
N MET A 238 -3.31 -19.61 17.55
CA MET A 238 -4.72 -19.90 17.23
C MET A 238 -5.01 -21.42 17.15
N LYS A 239 -4.01 -22.25 16.79
CA LYS A 239 -4.12 -23.72 16.73
C LYS A 239 -4.43 -24.37 18.08
N PRO A 240 -3.69 -24.12 19.18
CA PRO A 240 -3.96 -24.74 20.48
C PRO A 240 -5.32 -24.33 21.06
N SER A 241 -5.87 -23.16 20.69
CA SER A 241 -7.23 -22.77 21.09
C SER A 241 -8.34 -23.53 20.36
N ARG A 242 -8.04 -24.24 19.26
CA ARG A 242 -9.03 -25.03 18.49
C ARG A 242 -8.99 -26.52 18.77
N ASP A 243 -8.04 -27.01 19.57
CA ASP A 243 -8.02 -28.42 19.95
C ASP A 243 -9.25 -28.68 20.85
N PRO A 244 -10.18 -29.58 20.45
CA PRO A 244 -11.44 -29.80 21.15
C PRO A 244 -11.31 -30.48 22.53
N GLU A 245 -10.09 -30.65 23.06
CA GLU A 245 -9.85 -31.30 24.36
C GLU A 245 -10.00 -30.36 25.57
N GLU A 246 -9.94 -29.04 25.41
CA GLU A 246 -10.05 -28.07 26.53
C GLU A 246 -11.50 -27.62 26.83
N LEU A 247 -12.50 -28.16 26.12
CA LEU A 247 -13.93 -27.88 26.35
C LEU A 247 -14.64 -28.93 27.23
N GLN A 248 -13.88 -29.82 27.87
CA GLN A 248 -14.39 -30.87 28.77
C GLN A 248 -13.74 -30.90 30.17
N ALA A 249 -13.02 -29.85 30.57
CA ALA A 249 -12.48 -29.71 31.93
C ALA A 249 -13.28 -28.71 32.77
#